data_AF-A0A8H5X467-F1
#
_entry.id   AF-A0A8H5X467-F1
#
_cell.length_a   1.000
_cell.length_b   1.000
_cell.length_c   1.000
_cell.angle_alpha   90.00
_cell.angle_beta   90.00
_cell.angle_gamma   90.00
#
_symmetry.space_group_name_H-M   'P 1'
#
loop_
_entity.id
_entity.type
_entity.pdbx_description
1 polymer ?
#
loop_
_entity_poly.entity_id
_entity_poly.type
_entity_poly.pdbx_seq_one_letter_code
_entity_poly.pdbx_strand_id
1 'polypeptide(L)'
;MPSLHAQGLVPLFKENPLLRVERCVSLFGCIHNFAGPNTDWKTRAKTRPLYGPSFLPKLQSWLIDALAIQDLDIPAGSFTFTLEGGVHSEFCTDVFQGCVMMGIAEGEAFHKCRELGLFRSIEPIGVNPDRFFLDPRFKEGIEHLVNKTSILRSDFNPGVPVDPDTLVEESQGFDDLEDLVERWEFEAGSFGCETPPDLFYDVMLPAVYDIQTREQYIESQRGKVKEQDL
;
A
#
# COMPACT_ATOMS: atom_id res chain seq x y z
N MET A 1 -9.11 -0.06 14.15
CA MET A 1 -8.46 -1.06 13.29
C MET A 1 -8.59 -2.42 13.96
N PRO A 2 -9.04 -3.49 13.26
CA PRO A 2 -8.87 -4.86 13.77
C PRO A 2 -7.38 -5.08 14.06
N SER A 3 -7.05 -5.76 15.17
CA SER A 3 -5.71 -5.70 15.78
C SER A 3 -4.60 -6.00 14.77
N LEU A 4 -3.77 -4.99 14.51
CA LEU A 4 -2.56 -5.15 13.70
C LEU A 4 -1.62 -6.18 14.33
N HIS A 5 -1.66 -6.35 15.66
CA HIS A 5 -0.67 -7.09 16.44
C HIS A 5 -0.69 -8.60 16.24
N ALA A 6 0.11 -9.07 15.29
CA ALA A 6 0.43 -10.49 15.15
C ALA A 6 1.05 -11.06 16.45
N GLN A 7 1.75 -10.21 17.21
CA GLN A 7 2.30 -10.50 18.53
C GLN A 7 1.26 -11.01 19.55
N GLY A 8 -0.02 -10.67 19.38
CA GLY A 8 -1.10 -11.22 20.21
C GLY A 8 -1.28 -12.73 20.11
N LEU A 9 -0.72 -13.36 19.07
CA LEU A 9 -0.78 -14.81 18.84
C LEU A 9 0.33 -15.58 19.58
N VAL A 10 1.33 -14.89 20.14
CA VAL A 10 2.50 -15.52 20.78
C VAL A 10 2.12 -16.52 21.89
N PRO A 11 1.16 -16.24 22.80
CA PRO A 11 0.75 -17.23 23.80
C PRO A 11 0.24 -18.53 23.16
N LEU A 12 -0.48 -18.44 22.04
CA LEU A 12 -1.04 -19.61 21.34
C LEU A 12 0.05 -20.49 20.73
N PHE A 13 1.11 -19.88 20.19
CA PHE A 13 2.26 -20.62 19.67
C PHE A 13 3.06 -21.33 20.77
N LYS A 14 3.07 -20.76 21.98
CA LYS A 14 3.71 -21.37 23.16
C LYS A 14 2.88 -22.54 23.72
N GLU A 15 1.56 -22.39 23.76
CA GLU A 15 0.64 -23.44 24.21
C GLU A 15 0.57 -24.61 23.21
N ASN A 16 0.64 -24.32 21.91
CA ASN A 16 0.63 -25.32 20.86
C ASN A 16 1.77 -25.08 19.85
N PRO A 17 2.95 -25.70 20.05
CA PRO A 17 4.09 -25.54 19.15
C PRO A 17 3.88 -26.06 17.72
N LEU A 18 2.82 -26.82 17.49
CA LEU A 18 2.42 -27.32 16.16
C LEU A 18 1.45 -26.37 15.45
N LEU A 19 0.96 -25.32 16.11
CA LEU A 19 0.09 -24.32 15.50
C LEU A 19 0.84 -23.62 14.36
N ARG A 20 0.18 -23.51 13.21
CA ARG A 20 0.66 -22.79 12.03
C ARG A 20 -0.41 -21.78 11.65
N VAL A 21 -0.04 -20.50 11.64
CA VAL A 21 -0.94 -19.41 11.25
C VAL A 21 -0.37 -18.74 10.01
N GLU A 22 -1.21 -18.67 8.98
CA GLU A 22 -0.97 -17.82 7.82
C GLU A 22 -1.87 -16.59 7.92
N ARG A 23 -1.25 -15.41 7.89
CA ARG A 23 -1.96 -14.13 7.86
C ARG A 23 -1.94 -13.58 6.45
N CYS A 24 -3.08 -13.64 5.80
CA CYS A 24 -3.32 -13.08 4.48
C CYS A 24 -3.79 -11.63 4.58
N VAL A 25 -3.12 -10.71 3.89
CA VAL A 25 -3.51 -9.29 3.81
C VAL A 25 -3.59 -8.90 2.35
N SER A 26 -4.75 -8.44 1.90
CA SER A 26 -4.88 -7.89 0.55
C SER A 26 -4.12 -6.58 0.40
N LEU A 27 -3.31 -6.44 -0.66
CA LEU A 27 -2.64 -5.18 -1.02
C LEU A 27 -3.67 -4.04 -1.17
N PHE A 28 -4.80 -4.32 -1.82
CA PHE A 28 -5.86 -3.33 -2.04
C PHE A 28 -6.57 -2.92 -0.76
N GLY A 29 -6.58 -3.79 0.25
CA GLY A 29 -7.02 -3.43 1.60
C GLY A 29 -6.14 -2.35 2.25
N CYS A 30 -4.91 -2.12 1.76
CA CYS A 30 -4.04 -1.04 2.22
C CYS A 30 -4.38 0.31 1.56
N ILE A 31 -5.05 0.30 0.42
CA ILE A 31 -5.36 1.49 -0.37
C ILE A 31 -6.57 2.20 0.22
N HIS A 32 -6.44 3.50 0.52
CA HIS A 32 -7.58 4.31 0.93
C HIS A 32 -8.51 4.51 -0.27
N ASN A 33 -9.78 4.13 -0.09
CA ASN A 33 -10.74 4.16 -1.17
C ASN A 33 -11.31 5.59 -1.33
N PHE A 34 -11.17 6.18 -2.52
CA PHE A 34 -11.59 7.54 -2.85
C PHE A 34 -13.09 7.66 -3.17
N ALA A 35 -13.97 6.89 -2.54
CA ALA A 35 -15.42 7.08 -2.68
C ALA A 35 -15.86 8.35 -1.91
N GLY A 36 -15.37 9.50 -2.38
CA GLY A 36 -15.77 10.83 -1.96
C GLY A 36 -17.20 11.16 -2.40
N PRO A 37 -17.64 12.41 -2.20
CA PRO A 37 -19.05 12.79 -2.36
C PRO A 37 -19.60 12.66 -3.79
N ASN A 38 -18.74 12.51 -4.80
CA ASN A 38 -19.16 12.32 -6.19
C ASN A 38 -19.83 10.94 -6.37
N THR A 39 -20.99 10.90 -7.03
CA THR A 39 -21.77 9.69 -7.29
C THR A 39 -21.29 8.86 -8.48
N ASP A 40 -20.28 9.29 -9.22
CA ASP A 40 -19.78 8.57 -10.41
C ASP A 40 -19.36 7.12 -10.12
N TRP A 41 -18.94 6.82 -8.89
CA TRP A 41 -18.61 5.44 -8.48
C TRP A 41 -19.85 4.54 -8.40
N LYS A 42 -21.08 5.07 -8.42
CA LYS A 42 -22.31 4.24 -8.38
C LYS A 42 -22.56 3.47 -9.68
N THR A 43 -21.85 3.80 -10.76
CA THR A 43 -21.99 3.12 -12.05
C THR A 43 -20.69 2.44 -12.44
N ARG A 44 -20.73 1.12 -12.77
CA ARG A 44 -19.56 0.35 -13.25
C ARG A 44 -18.94 0.86 -14.56
N ALA A 45 -19.42 1.98 -15.10
CA ALA A 45 -19.04 2.52 -16.39
C ALA A 45 -17.71 3.28 -16.39
N LYS A 46 -17.15 3.62 -15.22
CA LYS A 46 -15.87 4.34 -15.13
C LYS A 46 -14.89 3.61 -14.21
N THR A 47 -13.72 3.28 -14.75
CA THR A 47 -12.55 2.92 -13.96
C THR A 47 -12.10 4.13 -13.15
N ARG A 48 -11.59 3.89 -11.94
CA ARG A 48 -10.96 4.95 -11.17
C ARG A 48 -9.44 4.80 -11.25
N PRO A 49 -8.73 5.89 -11.55
CA PRO A 49 -7.28 5.88 -11.44
C PRO A 49 -6.91 5.63 -9.98
N LEU A 50 -6.00 4.67 -9.78
CA LEU A 50 -5.26 4.58 -8.54
C LEU A 50 -4.19 5.67 -8.59
N TYR A 51 -4.17 6.53 -7.57
CA TYR A 51 -3.17 7.60 -7.46
C TYR A 51 -2.24 7.37 -6.28
N GLY A 52 -0.96 7.25 -6.60
CA GLY A 52 0.16 7.52 -5.71
C GLY A 52 0.38 6.56 -4.53
N PRO A 53 1.38 6.88 -3.69
CA PRO A 53 1.88 6.03 -2.62
C PRO A 53 1.11 6.17 -1.29
N SER A 54 -0.11 6.73 -1.31
CA SER A 54 -0.91 7.00 -0.09
C SER A 54 -1.18 5.76 0.79
N PHE A 55 -1.05 4.55 0.21
CA PHE A 55 -1.20 3.29 0.93
C PHE A 55 0.08 2.80 1.61
N LEU A 56 1.25 3.38 1.29
CA LEU A 56 2.54 2.94 1.83
C LEU A 56 2.59 2.97 3.37
N PRO A 57 2.08 3.99 4.09
CA PRO A 57 2.11 3.98 5.55
C PRO A 57 1.34 2.79 6.16
N LYS A 58 0.23 2.40 5.53
CA LYS A 58 -0.57 1.26 5.97
C LYS A 58 0.10 -0.07 5.64
N LEU A 59 0.69 -0.19 4.44
CA LEU A 59 1.48 -1.36 4.06
C LEU A 59 2.70 -1.52 4.98
N GLN A 60 3.41 -0.43 5.25
CA GLN A 60 4.52 -0.39 6.21
C GLN A 60 4.11 -0.91 7.57
N SER A 61 2.96 -0.46 8.10
CA SER A 61 2.48 -0.92 9.40
C SER A 61 2.26 -2.43 9.44
N TRP A 62 1.78 -3.02 8.33
CA TRP A 62 1.61 -4.46 8.22
C TRP A 62 2.93 -5.23 8.20
N LEU A 63 3.87 -4.81 7.36
CA LEU A 63 5.14 -5.52 7.21
C LEU A 63 5.98 -5.43 8.49
N ILE A 64 6.06 -4.25 9.11
CA ILE A 64 6.81 -4.05 10.35
C ILE A 64 6.23 -4.88 11.50
N ASP A 65 4.90 -4.89 11.68
CA ASP A 65 4.27 -5.69 12.73
C ASP A 65 4.50 -7.20 12.52
N ALA A 66 4.41 -7.66 11.26
CA ALA A 66 4.69 -9.05 10.92
C ALA A 66 6.16 -9.41 11.20
N LEU A 67 7.12 -8.58 10.79
CA LEU A 67 8.54 -8.82 11.06
C LEU A 67 8.85 -8.89 12.55
N ALA A 68 8.20 -8.06 13.38
CA ALA A 68 8.43 -8.02 14.81
C ALA A 68 8.07 -9.33 15.55
N ILE A 69 7.41 -10.29 14.88
CA ILE A 69 7.24 -11.65 15.42
C ILE A 69 8.55 -12.44 15.45
N GLN A 70 9.48 -12.21 14.51
CA GLN A 70 10.70 -13.01 14.41
C GLN A 70 11.63 -12.85 15.62
N ASP A 71 11.54 -11.69 16.29
CA ASP A 71 12.29 -11.41 17.51
C ASP A 71 11.69 -12.08 18.75
N LEU A 72 10.58 -12.80 18.60
CA LEU A 72 9.87 -13.45 19.70
C LEU A 72 10.17 -14.95 19.72
N ASP A 73 10.17 -15.49 20.93
CA ASP A 73 10.40 -16.92 21.20
C ASP A 73 9.17 -17.76 20.79
N ILE A 74 9.01 -17.95 19.48
CA ILE A 74 8.00 -18.80 18.86
C ILE A 74 8.68 -19.87 17.98
N PRO A 75 8.10 -21.06 17.83
CA PRO A 75 8.69 -22.09 16.98
C PRO A 75 8.81 -21.64 15.52
N ALA A 76 9.92 -22.00 14.86
CA ALA A 76 10.12 -21.67 13.46
C ALA A 76 8.97 -22.18 12.57
N GLY A 77 8.52 -21.35 11.64
CA GLY A 77 7.40 -21.65 10.74
C GLY A 77 6.01 -21.56 11.38
N SER A 78 5.89 -21.17 12.66
CA SER A 78 4.58 -21.01 13.31
C SER A 78 3.72 -19.89 12.71
N PHE A 79 4.37 -18.87 12.13
CA PHE A 79 3.71 -17.73 11.54
C PHE A 79 4.26 -17.43 10.15
N THR A 80 3.37 -17.16 9.21
CA THR A 80 3.67 -16.65 7.87
C THR A 80 2.75 -15.46 7.59
N PHE A 81 3.29 -14.41 6.97
CA PHE A 81 2.51 -13.27 6.50
C PHE A 81 2.52 -13.28 4.98
N THR A 82 1.34 -13.27 4.36
CA THR A 82 1.19 -13.27 2.90
C THR A 82 0.48 -11.99 2.48
N LEU A 83 1.16 -11.17 1.66
CA LEU A 83 0.56 -10.04 0.97
C LEU A 83 -0.08 -10.52 -0.34
N GLU A 84 -1.38 -10.37 -0.44
CA GLU A 84 -2.19 -11.00 -1.50
C GLU A 84 -2.68 -9.99 -2.53
N GLY A 85 -2.49 -10.36 -3.80
CA GLY A 85 -3.15 -9.77 -4.96
C GLY A 85 -4.28 -10.64 -5.51
N GLY A 86 -4.25 -11.95 -5.26
CA GLY A 86 -5.26 -12.91 -5.73
C GLY A 86 -5.40 -12.89 -7.25
N VAL A 87 -6.64 -12.73 -7.73
CA VAL A 87 -6.96 -12.65 -9.17
C VAL A 87 -6.36 -11.43 -9.86
N HIS A 88 -5.87 -10.45 -9.10
CA HIS A 88 -5.24 -9.23 -9.61
C HIS A 88 -3.73 -9.19 -9.36
N SER A 89 -3.07 -10.35 -9.23
CA SER A 89 -1.63 -10.45 -8.95
C SER A 89 -0.73 -9.75 -9.98
N GLU A 90 -1.09 -9.78 -11.27
CA GLU A 90 -0.37 -9.02 -12.31
C GLU A 90 -0.47 -7.50 -12.05
N PHE A 91 -1.67 -6.99 -11.79
CA PHE A 91 -1.88 -5.58 -11.44
C PHE A 91 -1.17 -5.21 -10.13
N CYS A 92 -1.13 -6.11 -9.13
CA CYS A 92 -0.34 -5.89 -7.92
C CYS A 92 1.15 -5.76 -8.20
N THR A 93 1.68 -6.52 -9.16
CA THR A 93 3.10 -6.41 -9.57
C THR A 93 3.39 -5.00 -10.10
N ASP A 94 2.52 -4.46 -10.95
CA ASP A 94 2.67 -3.10 -11.48
C ASP A 94 2.56 -2.04 -10.39
N VAL A 95 1.57 -2.17 -9.50
CA VAL A 95 1.40 -1.28 -8.34
C VAL A 95 2.64 -1.33 -7.42
N PHE A 96 3.20 -2.51 -7.18
CA PHE A 96 4.37 -2.65 -6.32
C PHE A 96 5.60 -2.02 -6.96
N GLN A 97 5.82 -2.25 -8.25
CA GLN A 97 6.93 -1.63 -8.98
C GLN A 97 6.79 -0.10 -9.03
N GLY A 98 5.60 0.39 -9.38
CA GLY A 98 5.33 1.81 -9.63
C GLY A 98 5.17 2.66 -8.37
N CYS A 99 4.67 2.08 -7.26
CA CYS A 99 4.48 2.82 -6.00
C CYS A 99 5.50 2.46 -4.93
N VAL A 100 5.75 1.16 -4.69
CA VAL A 100 6.58 0.72 -3.55
C VAL A 100 8.07 0.83 -3.89
N MET A 101 8.51 0.21 -4.99
CA MET A 101 9.91 0.22 -5.38
C MET A 101 10.38 1.63 -5.78
N MET A 102 9.53 2.36 -6.52
CA MET A 102 9.78 3.77 -6.85
C MET A 102 9.78 4.66 -5.60
N GLY A 103 8.79 4.51 -4.69
CA GLY A 103 8.71 5.34 -3.49
C GLY A 103 9.91 5.18 -2.55
N ILE A 104 10.46 3.96 -2.43
CA ILE A 104 11.71 3.72 -1.69
C ILE A 104 12.88 4.43 -2.38
N ALA A 105 13.04 4.27 -3.69
CA ALA A 105 14.13 4.88 -4.44
C ALA A 105 14.05 6.41 -4.44
N GLU A 106 12.86 6.99 -4.56
CA GLU A 106 12.65 8.42 -4.48
C GLU A 106 12.98 8.99 -3.10
N GLY A 107 12.64 8.29 -2.01
CA GLY A 107 13.04 8.72 -0.67
C GLY A 107 14.56 8.80 -0.52
N GLU A 108 15.28 7.80 -1.01
CA GLU A 108 16.75 7.78 -1.01
C GLU A 108 17.36 8.85 -1.92
N ALA A 109 16.84 8.97 -3.14
CA ALA A 109 17.29 9.96 -4.11
C ALA A 109 17.02 11.39 -3.63
N PHE A 110 15.86 11.64 -3.01
CA PHE A 110 15.53 12.94 -2.44
C PHE A 110 16.54 13.37 -1.37
N HIS A 111 16.89 12.44 -0.47
CA HIS A 111 17.92 12.71 0.54
C HIS A 111 19.28 13.03 -0.10
N LYS A 112 19.71 12.26 -1.10
CA LYS A 112 20.96 12.52 -1.86
C LYS A 112 20.93 13.88 -2.58
N CYS A 113 19.84 14.21 -3.29
CA CYS A 113 19.64 15.49 -3.96
C CYS A 113 19.72 16.68 -2.98
N ARG A 114 19.16 16.51 -1.77
CA ARG A 114 19.24 17.52 -0.71
C ARG A 114 20.67 17.73 -0.22
N GLU A 115 21.43 16.65 0.00
CA GLU A 115 22.85 16.72 0.40
C GLU A 115 23.72 17.42 -0.65
N LEU A 116 23.43 17.17 -1.93
CA LEU A 116 24.06 17.85 -3.07
C LEU A 116 23.65 19.33 -3.19
N GLY A 117 22.60 19.75 -2.48
CA GLY A 117 22.12 21.13 -2.48
C GLY A 117 21.26 21.50 -3.68
N LEU A 118 20.68 20.53 -4.38
CA LEU A 118 19.84 20.77 -5.57
C LEU A 118 18.57 21.57 -5.23
N PHE A 119 18.07 21.48 -4.00
CA PHE A 119 16.85 22.17 -3.55
C PHE A 119 17.11 23.50 -2.84
N ARG A 120 18.34 24.04 -2.83
CA ARG A 120 18.68 25.25 -2.06
C ARG A 120 17.87 26.49 -2.44
N SER A 121 17.44 26.58 -3.70
CA SER A 121 16.60 27.68 -4.22
C SER A 121 15.09 27.39 -4.11
N ILE A 122 14.69 26.21 -3.61
CA ILE A 122 13.30 25.75 -3.58
C ILE A 122 12.84 25.63 -2.12
N GLU A 123 12.39 26.76 -1.55
CA GLU A 123 11.95 26.85 -0.14
C GLU A 123 10.84 25.88 0.28
N PRO A 124 9.82 25.51 -0.54
CA PRO A 124 8.80 24.55 -0.09
C PRO A 124 9.29 23.09 -0.08
N ILE A 125 10.22 22.72 -0.98
CA ILE A 125 10.69 21.34 -1.13
C ILE A 125 11.85 21.06 -0.17
N GLY A 126 12.79 21.99 -0.03
CA GLY A 126 13.97 21.83 0.82
C GLY A 126 13.66 21.81 2.33
N VAL A 127 12.50 22.31 2.75
CA VAL A 127 12.15 22.53 4.17
C VAL A 127 11.37 21.39 4.81
N ASN A 128 10.76 20.48 4.03
CA ASN A 128 10.04 19.33 4.57
C ASN A 128 10.91 18.05 4.54
N PRO A 129 11.68 17.76 5.61
CA PRO A 129 12.54 16.57 5.65
C PRO A 129 11.74 15.26 5.65
N ASP A 130 10.45 15.31 6.01
CA ASP A 130 9.59 14.15 6.15
C ASP A 130 8.74 13.88 4.89
N ARG A 131 8.99 14.61 3.78
CA ARG A 131 8.22 14.48 2.53
C ARG A 131 8.17 13.03 2.02
N PHE A 132 9.25 12.27 2.18
CA PHE A 132 9.35 10.87 1.77
C PHE A 132 9.65 9.94 2.95
N PHE A 133 9.07 10.22 4.13
CA PHE A 133 9.38 9.42 5.31
C PHE A 133 8.75 8.02 5.23
N LEU A 134 9.58 7.03 4.92
CA LEU A 134 9.32 5.61 5.15
C LEU A 134 10.23 5.16 6.30
N ASP A 135 9.67 4.37 7.23
CA ASP A 135 10.45 3.80 8.33
C ASP A 135 11.53 2.88 7.74
N PRO A 136 12.79 2.92 8.20
CA PRO A 136 13.86 2.07 7.65
C PRO A 136 13.52 0.58 7.64
N ARG A 137 12.72 0.10 8.61
CA ARG A 137 12.25 -1.29 8.69
C ARG A 137 11.28 -1.64 7.57
N PHE A 138 10.66 -0.65 6.93
CA PHE A 138 9.84 -0.89 5.75
C PHE A 138 10.68 -1.40 4.59
N LYS A 139 11.80 -0.70 4.29
CA LYS A 139 12.74 -1.12 3.24
C LYS A 139 13.26 -2.53 3.51
N GLU A 140 13.67 -2.81 4.75
CA GLU A 140 14.07 -4.16 5.18
C GLU A 140 12.96 -5.21 4.93
N GLY A 141 11.71 -4.88 5.25
CA GLY A 141 10.56 -5.74 4.96
C GLY A 141 10.34 -6.00 3.48
N ILE A 142 10.53 -4.99 2.63
CA ILE A 142 10.46 -5.15 1.17
C ILE A 142 11.62 -6.02 0.66
N GLU A 143 12.85 -5.81 1.14
CA GLU A 143 13.99 -6.65 0.79
C GLU A 143 13.76 -8.12 1.16
N HIS A 144 13.19 -8.37 2.33
CA HIS A 144 12.80 -9.71 2.75
C HIS A 144 11.72 -10.34 1.86
N LEU A 145 10.74 -9.54 1.44
CA LEU A 145 9.66 -9.98 0.56
C LEU A 145 10.21 -10.35 -0.84
N VAL A 146 11.05 -9.49 -1.42
CA VAL A 146 11.70 -9.67 -2.73
C VAL A 146 12.62 -10.90 -2.70
N ASN A 147 13.50 -10.99 -1.69
CA ASN A 147 14.51 -12.05 -1.61
C ASN A 147 13.97 -13.37 -1.01
N LYS A 148 12.73 -13.36 -0.51
CA LYS A 148 12.08 -14.52 0.16
C LYS A 148 12.89 -15.05 1.35
N THR A 149 13.49 -14.15 2.12
CA THR A 149 14.44 -14.49 3.20
C THR A 149 13.83 -14.51 4.60
N SER A 150 12.52 -14.24 4.76
CA SER A 150 11.88 -14.13 6.08
C SER A 150 10.57 -14.91 6.18
N ILE A 151 9.65 -14.51 7.07
CA ILE A 151 8.25 -14.99 7.13
C ILE A 151 7.30 -14.27 6.17
N LEU A 152 7.76 -13.19 5.53
CA LEU A 152 6.97 -12.39 4.60
C LEU A 152 6.90 -13.06 3.23
N ARG A 153 5.71 -13.15 2.66
CA ARG A 153 5.41 -13.76 1.36
C ARG A 153 4.51 -12.84 0.55
N SER A 154 4.55 -12.98 -0.76
CA SER A 154 3.55 -12.43 -1.68
C SER A 154 3.15 -13.49 -2.69
N ASP A 155 1.91 -13.43 -3.15
CA ASP A 155 1.40 -14.25 -4.27
C ASP A 155 1.61 -13.58 -5.65
N PHE A 156 2.17 -12.37 -5.66
CA PHE A 156 2.59 -11.62 -6.84
C PHE A 156 4.09 -11.29 -6.77
N ASN A 157 4.65 -10.84 -7.90
CA ASN A 157 6.05 -10.44 -7.98
C ASN A 157 6.23 -9.05 -7.35
N PRO A 158 7.04 -8.87 -6.28
CA PRO A 158 7.31 -7.57 -5.68
C PRO A 158 8.15 -6.61 -6.55
N GLY A 159 8.50 -7.02 -7.77
CA GLY A 159 9.27 -6.20 -8.70
C GLY A 159 10.76 -6.18 -8.38
N VAL A 160 11.45 -5.21 -8.97
CA VAL A 160 12.91 -5.04 -8.90
C VAL A 160 13.24 -3.68 -8.28
N PRO A 161 14.25 -3.61 -7.38
CA PRO A 161 14.69 -2.34 -6.81
C PRO A 161 15.02 -1.32 -7.90
N VAL A 162 14.53 -0.11 -7.73
CA VAL A 162 14.87 1.03 -8.57
C VAL A 162 16.15 1.65 -8.02
N ASP A 163 17.09 1.96 -8.90
CA ASP A 163 18.35 2.60 -8.51
C ASP A 163 18.11 4.10 -8.18
N PRO A 164 18.33 4.53 -6.92
CA PRO A 164 18.15 5.93 -6.56
C PRO A 164 19.15 6.85 -7.26
N ASP A 165 20.34 6.37 -7.66
CA ASP A 165 21.33 7.22 -8.32
C ASP A 165 20.88 7.66 -9.72
N THR A 166 20.12 6.82 -10.42
CA THR A 166 19.47 7.20 -11.69
C THR A 166 18.53 8.40 -11.51
N LEU A 167 17.78 8.45 -10.40
CA LEU A 167 16.86 9.57 -10.10
C LEU A 167 17.61 10.84 -9.69
N VAL A 168 18.77 10.70 -9.06
CA VAL A 168 19.67 11.82 -8.74
C VAL A 168 20.25 12.40 -10.02
N GLU A 169 20.73 11.56 -10.93
CA GLU A 169 21.27 11.98 -12.23
C GLU A 169 20.19 12.70 -13.07
N GLU A 170 18.97 12.14 -13.13
CA GLU A 170 17.81 12.80 -13.74
C GLU A 170 17.60 14.19 -13.15
N SER A 171 17.63 14.31 -11.81
CA SER A 171 17.43 15.56 -11.09
C SER A 171 18.50 16.61 -11.37
N GLN A 172 19.76 16.18 -11.55
CA GLN A 172 20.87 17.07 -11.92
C GLN A 172 20.76 17.58 -13.36
N GLY A 173 20.07 16.84 -14.23
CA GLY A 173 19.88 17.18 -15.63
C GLY A 173 18.80 18.23 -15.90
N PHE A 174 18.02 18.64 -14.90
CA PHE A 174 17.02 19.72 -15.09
C PHE A 174 17.70 21.08 -15.15
N ASP A 175 17.52 21.74 -16.30
CA ASP A 175 17.94 23.13 -16.52
C ASP A 175 16.92 24.14 -15.96
N ASP A 176 15.64 23.74 -15.85
CA ASP A 176 14.54 24.55 -15.33
C ASP A 176 14.20 24.19 -13.87
N LEU A 177 13.99 25.23 -13.05
CA LEU A 177 13.55 25.09 -11.67
C LEU A 177 12.11 24.55 -11.61
N GLU A 178 11.25 24.93 -12.56
CA GLU A 178 9.85 24.48 -12.61
C GLU A 178 9.77 22.97 -12.82
N ASP A 179 10.53 22.43 -13.78
CA ASP A 179 10.61 20.98 -14.03
C ASP A 179 11.13 20.20 -12.81
N LEU A 180 12.16 20.74 -12.14
CA LEU A 180 12.69 20.13 -10.91
C LEU A 180 11.66 20.16 -9.77
N VAL A 181 10.88 21.25 -9.66
CA VAL A 181 9.79 21.35 -8.69
C VAL A 181 8.71 20.33 -9.02
N GLU A 182 8.23 20.28 -10.26
CA GLU A 182 7.20 19.32 -10.69
C GLU A 182 7.63 17.87 -10.42
N ARG A 183 8.86 17.49 -10.77
CA ARG A 183 9.39 16.14 -10.55
C ARG A 183 9.31 15.67 -9.10
N TRP A 184 9.50 16.59 -8.16
CA TRP A 184 9.61 16.30 -6.73
C TRP A 184 8.39 16.72 -5.91
N GLU A 185 7.48 17.54 -6.45
CA GLU A 185 6.17 17.85 -5.86
C GLU A 185 5.21 16.67 -5.91
N PHE A 186 5.30 15.84 -6.95
CA PHE A 186 4.50 14.63 -7.06
C PHE A 186 5.27 13.44 -6.50
N GLU A 187 4.85 12.93 -5.33
CA GLU A 187 5.36 11.67 -4.77
C GLU A 187 5.19 10.51 -5.78
N ALA A 188 6.13 9.58 -5.81
CA ALA A 188 6.21 8.39 -6.68
C ALA A 188 5.58 8.63 -8.05
N GLY A 189 6.15 9.60 -8.78
CA GLY A 189 5.85 9.95 -10.16
C GLY A 189 4.39 9.75 -10.58
N SER A 190 3.42 10.31 -9.84
CA SER A 190 1.99 10.20 -10.13
C SER A 190 1.60 8.84 -10.74
N PHE A 191 1.98 7.72 -10.09
CA PHE A 191 1.60 6.39 -10.57
C PHE A 191 0.08 6.38 -10.75
N GLY A 192 -0.31 6.40 -12.03
CA GLY A 192 -1.67 6.51 -12.48
C GLY A 192 -1.92 5.31 -13.36
N CYS A 193 -2.63 4.34 -12.80
CA CYS A 193 -3.11 3.19 -13.56
C CYS A 193 -4.63 3.13 -13.46
N GLU A 194 -5.26 2.69 -14.54
CA GLU A 194 -6.68 2.39 -14.50
C GLU A 194 -6.88 1.14 -13.64
N THR A 195 -7.53 1.31 -12.49
CA THR A 195 -7.90 0.18 -11.65
C THR A 195 -8.89 -0.69 -12.40
N PRO A 196 -8.67 -2.02 -12.50
CA PRO A 196 -9.66 -2.95 -13.05
C PRO A 196 -11.05 -2.72 -12.42
N PRO A 197 -12.13 -2.64 -13.22
CA PRO A 197 -13.47 -2.36 -12.68
C PRO A 197 -13.89 -3.36 -11.60
N ASP A 198 -13.68 -4.65 -11.85
CA ASP A 198 -13.97 -5.73 -10.91
C ASP A 198 -13.18 -5.57 -9.60
N LEU A 199 -11.90 -5.20 -9.66
CA LEU A 199 -11.12 -4.91 -8.46
C LEU A 199 -11.77 -3.80 -7.61
N PHE A 200 -12.15 -2.69 -8.24
CA PHE A 200 -12.75 -1.58 -7.51
C PHE A 200 -14.11 -1.95 -6.91
N TYR A 201 -14.99 -2.56 -7.71
CA TYR A 201 -16.39 -2.82 -7.34
C TYR A 201 -16.57 -4.04 -6.44
N ASP A 202 -15.76 -5.08 -6.64
CA ASP A 202 -15.96 -6.38 -6.02
C ASP A 202 -15.00 -6.61 -4.84
N VAL A 203 -13.90 -5.85 -4.75
CA VAL A 203 -12.91 -5.97 -3.66
C VAL A 203 -12.83 -4.69 -2.82
N MET A 204 -12.54 -3.54 -3.44
CA MET A 204 -12.24 -2.31 -2.68
C MET A 204 -13.49 -1.66 -2.08
N LEU A 205 -14.58 -1.59 -2.83
CA LEU A 205 -15.81 -0.92 -2.40
C LEU A 205 -16.52 -1.70 -1.26
N PRO A 206 -16.71 -3.03 -1.33
CA PRO A 206 -17.36 -3.79 -0.26
C PRO A 206 -16.53 -3.86 1.02
N ALA A 207 -15.21 -3.71 0.96
CA ALA A 207 -14.35 -3.69 2.13
C ALA A 207 -14.54 -2.44 3.03
N VAL A 208 -15.14 -1.38 2.49
CA VAL A 208 -15.34 -0.09 3.19
C VAL A 208 -16.81 0.21 3.42
N TYR A 209 -17.67 -0.18 2.48
CA TYR A 209 -19.10 0.07 2.54
C TYR A 209 -19.85 -1.22 2.78
N ASP A 210 -20.81 -1.18 3.71
CA ASP A 210 -21.83 -2.21 3.81
C ASP A 210 -22.81 -2.03 2.63
N ILE A 211 -22.50 -2.69 1.51
CA ILE A 211 -23.31 -2.63 0.30
C ILE A 211 -24.38 -3.72 0.41
N GLN A 212 -25.62 -3.28 0.62
CA GLN A 212 -26.78 -4.15 0.53
C GLN A 212 -27.40 -4.00 -0.85
N THR A 213 -27.74 -5.12 -1.48
CA THR A 213 -28.67 -5.12 -2.63
C THR A 213 -30.02 -4.53 -2.19
N ARG A 214 -30.82 -4.04 -3.13
CA ARG A 214 -32.16 -3.52 -2.82
C ARG A 214 -33.00 -4.57 -2.09
N GLU A 215 -32.88 -5.83 -2.50
CA GLU A 215 -33.57 -6.96 -1.89
C GLU A 215 -33.09 -7.20 -0.44
N GLN A 216 -31.77 -7.20 -0.20
CA GLN A 216 -31.20 -7.33 1.15
C GLN A 216 -31.57 -6.15 2.06
N TYR A 217 -31.66 -4.94 1.51
CA TYR A 217 -32.11 -3.76 2.24
C TYR A 217 -33.59 -3.88 2.62
N ILE A 218 -34.45 -4.26 1.68
CA ILE A 218 -35.88 -4.47 1.95
C ILE A 218 -36.06 -5.58 2.99
N GLU A 219 -35.27 -6.65 2.92
CA GLU A 219 -35.29 -7.75 3.87
C GLU A 219 -34.78 -7.34 5.26
N SER A 220 -33.70 -6.57 5.34
CA SER A 220 -33.15 -6.04 6.60
C SER A 220 -34.07 -5.00 7.26
N GLN A 221 -34.93 -4.34 6.46
CA GLN A 221 -35.93 -3.37 6.92
C GLN A 221 -37.32 -3.97 7.15
N ARG A 222 -37.52 -5.30 7.09
CA ARG A 222 -38.82 -5.94 7.35
C ARG A 222 -39.32 -5.61 8.76
N GLY A 223 -40.14 -4.56 8.84
CA GLY A 223 -40.66 -3.93 10.05
C GLY A 223 -40.73 -2.40 9.99
N LYS A 224 -40.07 -1.73 9.04
CA LYS A 224 -40.01 -0.25 8.95
C LYS A 224 -40.24 0.36 7.55
N VAL A 225 -40.33 -0.43 6.48
CA VAL A 225 -40.57 0.09 5.13
C VAL A 225 -42.03 0.57 5.00
N LYS A 226 -42.26 1.84 4.69
CA LYS A 226 -43.59 2.39 4.38
C LYS A 226 -43.86 2.25 2.88
N GLU A 227 -45.13 2.17 2.48
CA GLU A 227 -45.58 2.02 1.08
C GLU A 227 -45.03 3.06 0.08
N GLN A 228 -44.39 4.13 0.55
CA GLN A 228 -43.75 5.14 -0.30
C GLN A 228 -42.35 4.74 -0.81
N ASP A 229 -41.80 3.61 -0.32
CA ASP A 229 -40.48 3.08 -0.72
C ASP A 229 -40.58 1.87 -1.68
N LEU A 230 -41.79 1.50 -2.12
CA LEU A 230 -42.07 0.41 -3.07
C LEU A 230 -41.88 0.83 -4.53
#